data_AF-A0A8H5BYT4-F1
#
_entry.id   AF-A0A8H5BYT4-F1
#
_cell.length_a   1.000
_cell.length_b   1.000
_cell.length_c   1.000
_cell.angle_alpha   90.00
_cell.angle_beta   90.00
_cell.angle_gamma   90.00
#
_symmetry.space_group_name_H-M   'P 1'
#
loop_
_entity.id
_entity.type
_entity.pdbx_description
1 polymer ?
#
loop_
_entity_poly.entity_id
_entity_poly.type
_entity_poly.pdbx_seq_one_letter_code
_entity_poly.pdbx_strand_id
1 'polypeptide(L)'
;MRVPVTWSEALLTASSKKSYASPPTLSQTSSDRLIPRNMHDSYTEFILPFGSSPKILEEYTNASGGIRTGKLMEHLDSLAGSIAYKHMLGPGIESVGNTKEVGFYIVTAAVERLDMLGPLNPRDVRLSGQVIYTGSSSMEVVVKMETLPGKADEKEETILLGRFSMVCRDANTHKARKVHPLIITTSEEKLLYSIGEDMKRKRQSRAQQSLSRVPPSSQEAEALHSYYLKYGQAAMGHISSPSQLVSLGDTRVEKCMLMFPQERNVHQKIFGGYLMRMAYEAGFSAFSETSTY
;
A
#
# COMPACT_ATOMS: atom_id res chain seq x y z
N MET A 1 11.41 2.56 -16.62
CA MET A 1 11.43 1.08 -16.75
C MET A 1 12.60 0.57 -15.92
N ARG A 2 12.39 -0.28 -14.92
CA ARG A 2 13.44 -0.68 -13.94
C ARG A 2 14.46 -1.60 -14.62
N VAL A 3 15.76 -1.35 -14.46
CA VAL A 3 16.79 -2.36 -14.72
C VAL A 3 17.01 -3.12 -13.41
N PRO A 4 16.66 -4.41 -13.32
CA PRO A 4 16.85 -5.18 -12.09
C PRO A 4 18.34 -5.39 -11.84
N VAL A 5 18.82 -5.05 -10.64
CA VAL A 5 20.16 -5.45 -10.18
C VAL A 5 20.18 -6.96 -10.05
N THR A 6 21.18 -7.61 -10.63
CA THR A 6 21.24 -9.07 -10.66
C THR A 6 21.61 -9.65 -9.30
N TRP A 7 21.11 -10.86 -8.99
CA TRP A 7 21.40 -11.54 -7.72
C TRP A 7 22.91 -11.81 -7.54
N SER A 8 23.61 -12.09 -8.63
CA SER A 8 25.06 -12.22 -8.69
C SER A 8 25.79 -10.95 -8.25
N GLU A 9 25.37 -9.78 -8.73
CA GLU A 9 25.96 -8.49 -8.32
C GLU A 9 25.71 -8.23 -6.83
N ALA A 10 24.51 -8.50 -6.33
CA ALA A 10 24.18 -8.34 -4.91
C ALA A 10 25.06 -9.25 -4.01
N LEU A 11 25.29 -10.51 -4.41
CA LEU A 11 26.16 -11.45 -3.71
C LEU A 11 27.64 -11.06 -3.79
N LEU A 12 28.13 -10.60 -4.95
CA LEU A 12 29.50 -10.12 -5.10
C LEU A 12 29.77 -8.88 -4.23
N THR A 13 28.79 -7.98 -4.12
CA THR A 13 28.88 -6.81 -3.24
C THR A 13 28.84 -7.19 -1.75
N ALA A 14 28.13 -8.28 -1.41
CA ALA A 14 28.05 -8.81 -0.03
C ALA A 14 29.29 -9.63 0.36
N SER A 15 29.89 -10.36 -0.58
CA SER A 15 31.09 -11.19 -0.38
C SER A 15 32.40 -10.40 -0.43
N SER A 16 32.41 -9.20 -1.02
CA SER A 16 33.57 -8.29 -0.99
C SER A 16 33.74 -7.58 0.37
N LYS A 17 33.46 -8.27 1.48
CA LYS A 17 33.89 -7.87 2.83
C LYS A 17 35.41 -8.03 2.92
N LYS A 18 36.17 -7.10 2.31
CA LYS A 18 37.53 -6.83 2.79
C LYS A 18 37.42 -6.27 4.20
N SER A 19 38.21 -6.80 5.13
CA SER A 19 38.33 -6.31 6.50
C SER A 19 38.69 -4.83 6.47
N TYR A 20 37.75 -3.96 6.83
CA TYR A 20 38.06 -2.58 7.13
C TYR A 20 38.11 -2.44 8.65
N ALA A 21 39.27 -1.99 9.12
CA ALA A 21 39.44 -1.33 10.40
C ALA A 21 38.30 -0.32 10.63
N SER A 22 37.98 -0.07 11.90
CA SER A 22 37.00 0.91 12.36
C SER A 22 36.95 2.11 11.41
N PRO A 23 35.80 2.41 10.78
CA PRO A 23 35.72 3.57 9.92
C PRO A 23 36.13 4.79 10.75
N PRO A 24 36.88 5.76 10.19
CA PRO A 24 36.95 7.06 10.83
C PRO A 24 35.51 7.51 11.02
N THR A 25 35.19 8.00 12.21
CA THR A 25 33.91 8.65 12.51
C THR A 25 33.72 9.68 11.41
N LEU A 26 32.93 9.34 10.39
CA LEU A 26 32.48 10.29 9.39
C LEU A 26 31.68 11.27 10.21
N SER A 27 32.33 12.40 10.49
CA SER A 27 31.72 13.58 11.03
C SER A 27 30.38 13.75 10.31
N GLN A 28 29.35 14.04 11.09
CA GLN A 28 28.05 14.46 10.60
C GLN A 28 28.26 15.65 9.66
N THR A 29 28.50 15.40 8.38
CA THR A 29 28.70 16.44 7.38
C THR A 29 27.32 16.94 6.97
N SER A 30 26.81 17.87 7.78
CA SER A 30 26.10 19.07 7.33
C SER A 30 25.21 18.92 6.09
N SER A 31 24.00 18.36 6.24
CA SER A 31 22.73 18.99 5.81
C SER A 31 21.51 18.16 6.24
N ASP A 32 21.39 17.85 7.53
CA ASP A 32 20.16 17.28 8.11
C ASP A 32 19.02 18.32 8.19
N ARG A 33 19.06 19.35 7.33
CA ARG A 33 18.07 20.41 7.26
C ARG A 33 16.92 19.93 6.40
N LEU A 34 15.79 19.65 7.04
CA LEU A 34 14.55 19.34 6.35
C LEU A 34 14.10 20.57 5.56
N ILE A 35 14.20 20.47 4.24
CA ILE A 35 13.68 21.48 3.31
C ILE A 35 12.17 21.24 3.14
N PRO A 36 11.30 22.23 3.41
CA PRO A 36 9.88 22.12 3.11
C PRO A 36 9.63 21.94 1.61
N ARG A 37 8.62 21.15 1.25
CA ARG A 37 8.29 20.82 -0.16
C ARG A 37 6.81 20.98 -0.44
N ASN A 38 6.45 21.33 -1.67
CA ASN A 38 5.06 21.41 -2.08
C ASN A 38 4.52 20.01 -2.38
N MET A 39 3.19 19.83 -2.35
CA MET A 39 2.59 18.53 -2.67
C MET A 39 2.92 18.09 -4.11
N HIS A 40 2.89 19.03 -5.06
CA HIS A 40 3.16 18.79 -6.48
C HIS A 40 4.60 18.33 -6.76
N ASP A 41 5.57 18.64 -5.89
CA ASP A 41 6.97 18.18 -6.04
C ASP A 41 7.07 16.64 -6.02
N SER A 42 6.11 15.98 -5.34
CA SER A 42 6.02 14.53 -5.22
C SER A 42 5.08 13.88 -6.25
N TYR A 43 4.36 14.69 -7.04
CA TYR A 43 3.38 14.19 -8.01
C TYR A 43 4.04 13.21 -8.98
N THR A 44 3.42 12.05 -9.14
CA THR A 44 3.88 10.98 -10.04
C THR A 44 2.66 10.32 -10.67
N GLU A 45 2.76 10.00 -11.96
CA GLU A 45 1.74 9.27 -12.69
C GLU A 45 2.33 8.25 -13.66
N PHE A 46 1.54 7.25 -14.03
CA PHE A 46 1.79 6.38 -15.17
C PHE A 46 0.48 5.82 -15.72
N ILE A 47 0.53 5.35 -16.97
CA ILE A 47 -0.63 4.81 -17.68
C ILE A 47 -0.52 3.29 -17.73
N LEU A 48 -1.63 2.61 -17.44
CA LEU A 48 -1.83 1.20 -17.74
C LEU A 48 -2.69 1.09 -19.01
N PRO A 49 -2.10 0.71 -20.15
CA PRO A 49 -2.78 0.71 -21.44
C PRO A 49 -3.65 -0.54 -21.64
N PHE A 50 -4.66 -0.74 -20.81
CA PHE A 50 -5.56 -1.90 -20.89
C PHE A 50 -6.40 -1.92 -22.17
N GLY A 51 -6.81 -0.76 -22.68
CA GLY A 51 -7.54 -0.65 -23.94
C GLY A 51 -6.62 -0.67 -25.16
N SER A 52 -5.46 -0.02 -25.06
CA SER A 52 -4.53 0.15 -26.19
C SER A 52 -3.53 -1.00 -26.36
N SER A 53 -3.30 -1.84 -25.35
CA SER A 53 -2.36 -2.96 -25.40
C SER A 53 -2.99 -4.28 -24.96
N PRO A 54 -3.40 -5.15 -25.89
CA PRO A 54 -3.94 -6.47 -25.58
C PRO A 54 -2.98 -7.33 -24.75
N LYS A 55 -1.67 -7.19 -25.00
CA LYS A 55 -0.64 -7.90 -24.24
C LYS A 55 -0.63 -7.49 -22.76
N ILE A 56 -0.69 -6.18 -22.48
CA ILE A 56 -0.75 -5.69 -21.10
C ILE A 56 -2.09 -6.06 -20.48
N LEU A 57 -3.21 -5.97 -21.20
CA LEU A 57 -4.50 -6.41 -20.69
C LEU A 57 -4.46 -7.87 -20.24
N GLU A 58 -3.95 -8.77 -21.09
CA GLU A 58 -3.84 -10.21 -20.79
C GLU A 58 -3.06 -10.48 -19.49
N GLU A 59 -1.94 -9.78 -19.27
CA GLU A 59 -1.17 -9.92 -18.03
C GLU A 59 -1.92 -9.48 -16.76
N TYR A 60 -3.00 -8.73 -16.91
CA TYR A 60 -3.84 -8.18 -15.84
C TYR A 60 -5.25 -8.77 -15.84
N THR A 61 -5.58 -9.68 -16.75
CA THR A 61 -6.87 -10.37 -16.79
C THR A 61 -6.89 -11.52 -15.76
N ASN A 62 -7.99 -11.64 -15.03
CA ASN A 62 -8.24 -12.73 -14.09
C ASN A 62 -9.03 -13.88 -14.76
N ALA A 63 -9.19 -15.00 -14.06
CA ALA A 63 -9.88 -16.18 -14.60
C ALA A 63 -11.34 -15.95 -15.01
N SER A 64 -11.98 -14.89 -14.51
CA SER A 64 -13.35 -14.49 -14.84
C SER A 64 -13.43 -13.44 -15.96
N GLY A 65 -12.30 -13.08 -16.58
CA GLY A 65 -12.23 -12.06 -17.63
C GLY A 65 -12.23 -10.61 -17.13
N GLY A 66 -12.21 -10.38 -15.80
CA GLY A 66 -12.08 -9.05 -15.20
C GLY A 66 -10.63 -8.66 -14.92
N ILE A 67 -10.40 -7.43 -14.47
CA ILE A 67 -9.05 -6.99 -14.06
C ILE A 67 -8.65 -7.64 -12.72
N ARG A 68 -7.39 -8.08 -12.62
CA ARG A 68 -6.79 -8.66 -11.42
C ARG A 68 -6.49 -7.58 -10.39
N THR A 69 -7.47 -7.29 -9.53
CA THR A 69 -7.39 -6.28 -8.45
C THR A 69 -6.14 -6.41 -7.58
N GLY A 70 -5.73 -7.64 -7.23
CA GLY A 70 -4.50 -7.85 -6.46
C GLY A 70 -3.24 -7.29 -7.15
N LYS A 71 -3.13 -7.44 -8.48
CA LYS A 71 -2.02 -6.86 -9.26
C LYS A 71 -2.10 -5.34 -9.29
N LEU A 72 -3.31 -4.77 -9.40
CA LEU A 72 -3.50 -3.32 -9.29
C LEU A 72 -3.08 -2.79 -7.92
N MET A 73 -3.42 -3.46 -6.82
CA MET A 73 -2.99 -3.08 -5.47
C MET A 73 -1.46 -3.08 -5.35
N GLU A 74 -0.78 -4.03 -5.99
CA GLU A 74 0.68 -4.08 -6.07
C GLU A 74 1.27 -2.85 -6.78
N HIS A 75 0.63 -2.40 -7.85
CA HIS A 75 1.02 -1.18 -8.57
C HIS A 75 0.73 0.10 -7.78
N LEU A 76 -0.40 0.17 -7.06
CA LEU A 76 -0.73 1.32 -6.21
C LEU A 76 0.27 1.47 -5.06
N ASP A 77 0.69 0.37 -4.43
CA ASP A 77 1.76 0.39 -3.43
C ASP A 77 3.10 0.83 -4.03
N SER A 78 3.40 0.39 -5.25
CA SER A 78 4.64 0.76 -5.95
C SER A 78 4.67 2.25 -6.25
N LEU A 79 3.52 2.80 -6.68
CA LEU A 79 3.33 4.21 -6.92
C LEU A 79 3.50 5.02 -5.63
N ALA A 80 2.84 4.60 -4.54
CA ALA A 80 2.95 5.26 -3.25
C ALA A 80 4.40 5.28 -2.73
N GLY A 81 5.12 4.16 -2.91
CA GLY A 81 6.57 4.07 -2.69
C GLY A 81 7.35 5.11 -3.48
N SER A 82 7.18 5.14 -4.81
CA SER A 82 7.87 6.08 -5.69
C SER A 82 7.59 7.54 -5.34
N ILE A 83 6.33 7.90 -5.06
CA ILE A 83 5.93 9.24 -4.62
C ILE A 83 6.66 9.63 -3.33
N ALA A 84 6.72 8.72 -2.36
CA ALA A 84 7.39 8.96 -1.09
C ALA A 84 8.92 9.12 -1.26
N TYR A 85 9.55 8.35 -2.16
CA TYR A 85 10.96 8.58 -2.51
C TYR A 85 11.17 9.91 -3.21
N LYS A 86 10.33 10.26 -4.17
CA LYS A 86 10.41 11.55 -4.89
C LYS A 86 10.29 12.72 -3.92
N HIS A 87 9.38 12.62 -2.94
CA HIS A 87 9.25 13.59 -1.84
C HIS A 87 10.53 13.70 -1.00
N MET A 88 11.23 12.60 -0.73
CA MET A 88 12.45 12.66 0.06
C MET A 88 13.68 13.10 -0.75
N LEU A 89 13.77 12.73 -2.03
CA LEU A 89 14.96 12.93 -2.84
C LEU A 89 14.95 14.25 -3.60
N GLY A 90 13.84 14.60 -4.27
CA GLY A 90 13.83 15.78 -5.15
C GLY A 90 12.81 15.63 -6.28
N PRO A 91 12.23 16.73 -6.79
CA PRO A 91 11.38 16.66 -7.99
C PRO A 91 12.14 16.23 -9.24
N GLY A 92 13.44 16.52 -9.33
CA GLY A 92 14.30 16.19 -10.48
C GLY A 92 14.88 14.77 -10.49
N ILE A 93 14.40 13.88 -9.62
CA ILE A 93 14.91 12.51 -9.51
C ILE A 93 14.05 11.57 -10.35
N GLU A 94 14.67 10.90 -11.31
CA GLU A 94 14.01 9.92 -12.19
C GLU A 94 14.18 8.47 -11.71
N SER A 95 15.16 8.19 -10.85
CA SER A 95 15.39 6.86 -10.28
C SER A 95 15.85 6.90 -8.83
N VAL A 96 15.41 5.91 -8.05
CA VAL A 96 15.88 5.72 -6.66
C VAL A 96 17.25 5.04 -6.75
N GLY A 97 18.31 5.76 -6.41
CA GLY A 97 19.67 5.23 -6.29
C GLY A 97 19.79 4.15 -5.21
N ASN A 98 21.00 3.63 -4.97
CA ASN A 98 21.20 2.59 -3.96
C ASN A 98 20.94 3.13 -2.55
N THR A 99 20.30 2.33 -1.68
CA THR A 99 20.05 2.64 -0.26
C THR A 99 21.28 3.17 0.47
N LYS A 100 22.47 2.62 0.16
CA LYS A 100 23.72 3.04 0.79
C LYS A 100 24.12 4.47 0.42
N GLU A 101 23.76 4.92 -0.77
CA GLU A 101 24.01 6.29 -1.26
C GLU A 101 22.97 7.25 -0.71
N VAL A 102 21.72 6.79 -0.57
CA VAL A 102 20.57 7.59 -0.11
C VAL A 102 20.54 7.73 1.42
N GLY A 103 21.07 6.77 2.17
CA GLY A 103 21.13 6.80 3.65
C GLY A 103 19.80 6.50 4.35
N PHE A 104 18.73 6.23 3.61
CA PHE A 104 17.43 5.86 4.15
C PHE A 104 16.64 4.92 3.25
N TYR A 105 15.61 4.31 3.83
CA TYR A 105 14.64 3.51 3.11
C TYR A 105 13.21 3.82 3.58
N ILE A 106 12.27 3.69 2.67
CA ILE A 106 10.84 3.90 2.87
C ILE A 106 10.14 2.56 2.76
N VAL A 107 9.24 2.31 3.70
CA VAL A 107 8.37 1.12 3.73
C VAL A 107 6.91 1.53 3.80
N THR A 108 6.04 0.71 3.21
CA THR A 108 4.60 0.79 3.45
C THR A 108 4.31 0.34 4.87
N ALA A 109 3.77 1.23 5.69
CA ALA A 109 3.39 0.94 7.07
C ALA A 109 1.92 0.52 7.18
N ALA A 110 1.06 1.12 6.37
CA ALA A 110 -0.35 0.76 6.29
C ALA A 110 -0.94 1.16 4.95
N VAL A 111 -1.94 0.41 4.51
CA VAL A 111 -2.89 0.85 3.50
C VAL A 111 -4.20 1.10 4.23
N GLU A 112 -4.71 2.34 4.19
CA GLU A 112 -5.86 2.72 5.00
C GLU A 112 -7.16 2.27 4.35
N ARG A 113 -7.61 3.00 3.31
CA ARG A 113 -8.86 2.71 2.60
C ARG A 113 -8.61 2.82 1.11
N LEU A 114 -9.06 1.80 0.38
CA LEU A 114 -9.17 1.79 -1.08
C LEU A 114 -10.67 1.87 -1.42
N ASP A 115 -11.07 3.00 -1.99
CA ASP A 115 -12.45 3.31 -2.35
C ASP A 115 -12.64 3.06 -3.86
N MET A 116 -13.42 2.02 -4.21
CA MET A 116 -13.88 1.80 -5.57
C MET A 116 -15.07 2.71 -5.84
N LEU A 117 -14.90 3.68 -6.75
CA LEU A 117 -15.93 4.65 -7.12
C LEU A 117 -16.68 4.28 -8.40
N GLY A 118 -16.08 3.41 -9.21
CA GLY A 118 -16.66 2.94 -10.46
C GLY A 118 -16.12 1.58 -10.88
N PRO A 119 -16.68 0.97 -11.94
CA PRO A 119 -16.25 -0.32 -12.44
C PRO A 119 -14.86 -0.28 -13.10
N LEU A 120 -14.11 -1.37 -12.93
CA LEU A 120 -12.83 -1.61 -13.60
C LEU A 120 -13.06 -2.18 -15.00
N ASN A 121 -13.25 -1.29 -15.97
CA ASN A 121 -13.37 -1.65 -17.38
C ASN A 121 -12.00 -1.76 -18.06
N PRO A 122 -11.85 -2.57 -19.13
CA PRO A 122 -10.61 -2.70 -19.90
C PRO A 122 -10.36 -1.47 -20.80
N ARG A 123 -10.31 -0.30 -20.18
CA ARG A 123 -9.93 0.98 -20.80
C ARG A 123 -8.56 1.40 -20.26
N ASP A 124 -7.85 2.20 -21.02
CA ASP A 124 -6.60 2.77 -20.52
C ASP A 124 -6.89 3.55 -19.23
N VAL A 125 -6.06 3.34 -18.20
CA VAL A 125 -6.22 4.03 -16.91
C VAL A 125 -4.93 4.76 -16.54
N ARG A 126 -5.09 5.95 -15.95
CA ARG A 126 -4.00 6.71 -15.34
C ARG A 126 -4.00 6.45 -13.84
N LEU A 127 -2.88 5.99 -13.31
CA LEU A 127 -2.63 5.93 -11.87
C LEU A 127 -1.76 7.14 -11.52
N SER A 128 -2.22 7.98 -10.61
CA SER A 128 -1.51 9.19 -10.17
C SER A 128 -1.57 9.35 -8.66
N GLY A 129 -0.71 10.18 -8.09
CA GLY A 129 -0.74 10.45 -6.66
C GLY A 129 0.32 11.44 -6.21
N GLN A 130 0.20 11.85 -4.94
CA GLN A 130 1.13 12.77 -4.28
C GLN A 130 1.08 12.62 -2.76
N VAL A 131 2.10 13.13 -2.07
CA VAL A 131 2.08 13.26 -0.61
C VAL A 131 1.10 14.35 -0.22
N ILE A 132 0.17 14.04 0.68
CA ILE A 132 -0.85 14.98 1.19
C ILE A 132 -0.63 15.38 2.64
N TYR A 133 0.12 14.58 3.41
CA TYR A 133 0.44 14.88 4.79
C TYR A 133 1.82 14.34 5.17
N THR A 134 2.53 15.08 6.03
CA THR A 134 3.82 14.68 6.59
C THR A 134 3.76 14.72 8.11
N GLY A 135 4.10 13.61 8.75
CA GLY A 135 4.33 13.51 10.18
C GLY A 135 5.82 13.70 10.52
N SER A 136 6.27 13.19 11.67
CA SER A 136 7.70 13.25 12.01
C SER A 136 8.53 12.39 11.06
N SER A 137 8.12 11.14 10.82
CA SER A 137 8.84 10.16 10.00
C SER A 137 7.92 9.40 9.05
N SER A 138 6.70 9.89 8.87
CA SER A 138 5.64 9.26 8.09
C SER A 138 5.11 10.23 7.04
N MET A 139 4.66 9.69 5.92
CA MET A 139 4.02 10.41 4.82
C MET A 139 2.72 9.71 4.51
N GLU A 140 1.62 10.46 4.40
CA GLU A 140 0.37 9.94 3.85
C GLU A 140 0.32 10.31 2.37
N VAL A 141 0.18 9.30 1.53
CA VAL A 141 0.14 9.40 0.08
C VAL A 141 -1.28 9.10 -0.37
N VAL A 142 -1.85 10.02 -1.14
CA VAL A 142 -3.08 9.74 -1.88
C VAL A 142 -2.72 9.21 -3.25
N VAL A 143 -3.41 8.16 -3.67
CA VAL A 143 -3.36 7.65 -5.05
C VAL A 143 -4.75 7.68 -5.64
N LYS A 144 -4.83 7.97 -6.93
CA LYS A 144 -6.04 8.06 -7.71
C LYS A 144 -5.88 7.21 -8.96
N MET A 145 -6.95 6.54 -9.37
CA MET A 145 -7.03 5.86 -10.65
C MET A 145 -8.15 6.47 -11.45
N GLU A 146 -7.84 6.88 -12.67
CA GLU A 146 -8.78 7.52 -13.60
C GLU A 146 -8.85 6.74 -14.90
N THR A 147 -10.04 6.60 -15.46
CA THR A 147 -10.21 6.13 -16.84
C THR A 147 -9.79 7.23 -17.79
N LEU A 148 -8.99 6.87 -18.79
CA LEU A 148 -8.65 7.77 -19.89
C LEU A 148 -9.76 7.73 -20.93
N PRO A 149 -10.13 8.89 -21.51
CA PRO A 149 -11.16 8.95 -22.53
C PRO A 149 -10.71 8.23 -23.80
N GLY A 150 -11.57 7.35 -24.33
CA GLY A 150 -11.31 6.65 -25.60
C GLY A 150 -11.66 7.50 -26.82
N LYS A 151 -12.41 8.59 -26.62
CA LYS A 151 -12.87 9.54 -27.64
C LYS A 151 -12.77 10.96 -27.08
N ALA A 152 -12.66 11.95 -27.96
CA ALA A 152 -12.47 13.36 -27.57
C ALA A 152 -13.60 13.92 -26.67
N ASP A 153 -14.82 13.37 -26.76
CA ASP A 153 -15.98 13.84 -25.99
C ASP A 153 -16.15 13.17 -24.61
N GLU A 154 -15.34 12.14 -24.29
CA GLU A 154 -15.38 11.49 -22.98
C GLU A 154 -14.53 12.26 -21.96
N LYS A 155 -14.98 12.31 -20.70
CA LYS A 155 -14.22 12.90 -19.59
C LYS A 155 -13.47 11.82 -18.82
N GLU A 156 -12.36 12.20 -18.21
CA GLU A 156 -11.68 11.36 -17.23
C GLU A 156 -12.60 11.13 -16.02
N GLU A 157 -12.76 9.87 -15.62
CA GLU A 157 -13.58 9.50 -14.47
C GLU A 157 -12.70 8.83 -13.41
N THR A 158 -12.80 9.31 -12.17
CA THR A 158 -12.10 8.69 -11.04
C THR A 158 -12.81 7.40 -10.64
N ILE A 159 -12.13 6.26 -10.79
CA ILE A 159 -12.68 4.94 -10.48
C ILE A 159 -12.13 4.34 -9.18
N LEU A 160 -10.98 4.80 -8.69
CA LEU A 160 -10.43 4.38 -7.40
C LEU A 160 -9.73 5.55 -6.70
N LEU A 161 -9.95 5.65 -5.39
CA LEU A 161 -9.14 6.48 -4.48
C LEU A 161 -8.50 5.61 -3.41
N GLY A 162 -7.18 5.69 -3.30
CA GLY A 162 -6.40 4.94 -2.33
C GLY A 162 -5.58 5.84 -1.44
N ARG A 163 -5.27 5.36 -0.22
CA ARG A 163 -4.50 6.10 0.77
C ARG A 163 -3.48 5.18 1.44
N PHE A 164 -2.22 5.59 1.41
CA PHE A 164 -1.07 4.79 1.81
C PHE A 164 -0.26 5.56 2.86
N SER A 165 0.05 4.90 3.97
CA SER A 165 0.94 5.43 5.00
C SER A 165 2.34 4.87 4.80
N MET A 166 3.27 5.75 4.45
CA MET A 166 4.67 5.43 4.17
C MET A 166 5.53 5.89 5.34
N VAL A 167 6.50 5.08 5.76
CA VAL A 167 7.40 5.43 6.87
C VAL A 167 8.85 5.43 6.41
N CYS A 168 9.54 6.51 6.72
CA CYS A 168 10.97 6.68 6.46
C CYS A 168 11.81 6.12 7.61
N ARG A 169 12.80 5.31 7.26
CA ARG A 169 13.71 4.63 8.18
C ARG A 169 15.14 4.91 7.80
N ASP A 170 15.96 5.12 8.80
CA ASP A 170 17.40 5.26 8.61
C ASP A 170 18.02 3.93 8.16
N ALA A 171 18.88 3.97 7.14
CA ALA A 171 19.45 2.75 6.57
C ALA A 171 20.43 2.02 7.50
N ASN A 172 21.11 2.76 8.39
CA ASN A 172 22.15 2.24 9.27
C ASN A 172 21.58 1.80 10.64
N THR A 173 20.73 2.64 11.23
CA THR A 173 20.17 2.44 12.56
C THR A 173 18.80 1.77 12.56
N HIS A 174 18.13 1.70 11.39
CA HIS A 174 16.76 1.21 11.21
C HIS A 174 15.69 1.94 12.05
N LYS A 175 16.05 3.04 12.72
CA LYS A 175 15.14 3.90 13.48
C LYS A 175 14.35 4.82 12.54
N ALA A 176 13.31 5.44 13.08
CA ALA A 176 12.53 6.44 12.37
C ALA A 176 13.42 7.60 11.91
N ARG A 177 13.38 7.94 10.62
CA ARG A 177 14.10 9.09 10.05
C ARG A 177 13.10 10.20 9.72
N LYS A 178 13.49 11.45 9.96
CA LYS A 178 12.60 12.58 9.71
C LYS A 178 12.32 12.75 8.21
N VAL A 179 11.12 13.20 7.89
CA VAL A 179 10.68 13.49 6.50
C VAL A 179 10.60 14.99 6.27
N HIS A 180 10.76 15.42 5.01
CA HIS A 180 10.59 16.82 4.62
C HIS A 180 9.15 17.28 4.91
N PRO A 181 8.94 18.43 5.59
CA PRO A 181 7.60 18.93 5.85
C PRO A 181 6.95 19.43 4.56
N LEU A 182 5.62 19.48 4.53
CA LEU A 182 4.88 20.06 3.41
C LEU A 182 4.72 21.58 3.57
N ILE A 183 4.85 22.28 2.46
CA ILE A 183 4.34 23.65 2.28
C ILE A 183 2.89 23.52 1.85
N ILE A 184 2.00 24.23 2.54
CA ILE A 184 0.56 24.19 2.29
C ILE A 184 0.13 25.62 1.93
N THR A 185 -0.24 25.84 0.67
CA THR A 185 -0.52 27.16 0.14
C THR A 185 -2.01 27.34 -0.18
N THR A 186 -2.60 26.42 -0.94
CA THR A 186 -3.96 26.56 -1.47
C THR A 186 -5.04 26.04 -0.52
N SER A 187 -6.30 26.41 -0.77
CA SER A 187 -7.46 25.86 -0.07
C SER A 187 -7.57 24.35 -0.25
N GLU A 188 -7.28 23.86 -1.45
CA GLU A 188 -7.32 22.44 -1.80
C GLU A 188 -6.22 21.68 -1.06
N GLU A 189 -5.00 22.23 -0.99
CA GLU A 189 -3.89 21.63 -0.23
C GLU A 189 -4.20 21.59 1.28
N LYS A 190 -4.85 22.62 1.83
CA LYS A 190 -5.29 22.62 3.24
C LYS A 190 -6.30 21.51 3.51
N LEU A 191 -7.24 21.29 2.59
CA LEU A 191 -8.21 20.20 2.70
C LEU A 191 -7.54 18.83 2.60
N LEU A 192 -6.61 18.64 1.67
CA LEU A 192 -5.86 17.39 1.55
C LEU A 192 -5.01 17.10 2.79
N TYR A 193 -4.40 18.14 3.37
CA TYR A 193 -3.62 18.01 4.59
C TYR A 193 -4.48 17.62 5.80
N SER A 194 -5.66 18.25 5.96
CA SER A 194 -6.58 17.91 7.06
C SER A 194 -7.11 16.49 6.94
N ILE A 195 -7.37 16.00 5.73
CA ILE A 195 -7.69 14.58 5.48
C ILE A 195 -6.56 13.68 5.99
N GLY A 196 -5.30 14.02 5.71
CA GLY A 196 -4.14 13.28 6.20
C GLY A 196 -3.99 13.28 7.72
N GLU A 197 -4.24 14.42 8.36
CA GLU A 197 -4.25 14.55 9.83
C GLU A 197 -5.32 13.67 10.47
N ASP A 198 -6.53 13.72 9.91
CA ASP A 198 -7.67 12.93 10.37
C ASP A 198 -7.41 11.43 10.25
N MET A 199 -6.76 11.00 9.17
CA MET A 199 -6.36 9.59 9.00
C MET A 199 -5.37 9.16 10.07
N LYS A 200 -4.33 9.95 10.32
CA LYS A 200 -3.35 9.65 11.36
C LYS A 200 -4.04 9.54 12.72
N ARG A 201 -4.96 10.47 13.04
CA ARG A 201 -5.74 10.45 14.28
C ARG A 201 -6.62 9.21 14.38
N LYS A 202 -7.34 8.85 13.32
CA LYS A 202 -8.16 7.62 13.25
C LYS A 202 -7.32 6.36 13.43
N ARG A 203 -6.16 6.27 12.79
CA ARG A 203 -5.24 5.14 12.95
C ARG A 203 -4.76 5.01 14.40
N GLN A 204 -4.38 6.12 15.04
CA GLN A 204 -3.98 6.12 16.44
C GLN A 204 -5.13 5.71 17.37
N SER A 205 -6.34 6.22 17.13
CA SER A 205 -7.56 5.85 17.88
C SER A 205 -7.86 4.36 17.75
N ARG A 206 -7.84 3.80 16.53
CA ARG A 206 -8.07 2.37 16.27
C ARG A 206 -7.04 1.50 16.98
N ALA A 207 -5.78 1.93 17.04
CA ALA A 207 -4.73 1.22 17.77
C ALA A 207 -4.92 1.25 19.30
N GLN A 208 -5.58 2.27 19.83
CA GLN A 208 -5.93 2.36 21.26
C GLN A 208 -7.15 1.49 21.60
N GLN A 209 -8.11 1.35 20.66
CA GLN A 209 -9.32 0.54 20.81
C GLN A 209 -9.13 -0.96 20.53
N SER A 210 -7.89 -1.44 20.40
CA SER A 210 -7.64 -2.87 20.18
C SER A 210 -8.22 -3.71 21.33
N LEU A 211 -8.92 -4.80 21.00
CA LEU A 211 -9.46 -5.76 22.00
C LEU A 211 -8.37 -6.39 22.89
N SER A 212 -7.10 -6.34 22.46
CA SER A 212 -5.94 -6.72 23.28
C SER A 212 -5.65 -5.74 24.43
N ARG A 213 -6.23 -4.54 24.40
CA ARG A 213 -6.00 -3.44 25.35
C ARG A 213 -7.25 -3.04 26.11
N VAL A 214 -8.40 -3.02 25.43
CA VAL A 214 -9.67 -2.53 25.96
C VAL A 214 -10.73 -3.60 25.70
N PRO A 215 -11.61 -3.93 26.67
CA PRO A 215 -12.70 -4.87 26.43
C PRO A 215 -13.70 -4.34 25.38
N PRO A 216 -14.55 -5.21 24.81
CA PRO A 216 -15.62 -4.79 23.91
C PRO A 216 -16.51 -3.72 24.55
N SER A 217 -16.93 -2.76 23.74
CA SER A 217 -17.91 -1.76 24.12
C SER A 217 -19.29 -2.39 24.38
N SER A 218 -20.16 -1.68 25.10
CA SER A 218 -21.53 -2.13 25.35
C SER A 218 -22.28 -2.43 24.05
N GLN A 219 -22.05 -1.62 23.01
CA GLN A 219 -22.67 -1.80 21.69
C GLN A 219 -22.16 -3.07 21.00
N GLU A 220 -20.86 -3.36 21.07
CA GLU A 220 -20.28 -4.59 20.51
C GLU A 220 -20.78 -5.84 21.27
N ALA A 221 -20.88 -5.75 22.60
CA ALA A 221 -21.41 -6.83 23.42
C ALA A 221 -22.89 -7.12 23.11
N GLU A 222 -23.70 -6.07 22.94
CA GLU A 222 -25.10 -6.19 22.53
C GLU A 222 -25.24 -6.79 21.12
N ALA A 223 -24.39 -6.37 20.18
CA ALA A 223 -24.35 -6.93 18.83
C ALA A 223 -23.98 -8.43 18.84
N LEU A 224 -23.00 -8.83 19.66
CA LEU A 224 -22.64 -10.24 19.84
C LEU A 224 -23.78 -11.05 20.48
N HIS A 225 -24.43 -10.49 21.49
CA HIS A 225 -25.53 -11.16 22.18
C HIS A 225 -26.75 -11.34 21.26
N SER A 226 -27.14 -10.31 20.51
CA SER A 226 -28.23 -10.39 19.54
C SER A 226 -27.93 -11.38 18.41
N TYR A 227 -26.68 -11.45 17.92
CA TYR A 227 -26.26 -12.49 16.98
C TYR A 227 -26.40 -13.89 17.57
N TYR A 228 -25.95 -14.09 18.81
CA TYR A 228 -26.06 -15.38 19.50
C TYR A 228 -27.53 -15.81 19.71
N LEU A 229 -28.41 -14.91 20.12
CA LEU A 229 -29.83 -15.22 20.28
C LEU A 229 -30.48 -15.63 18.95
N LYS A 230 -30.10 -14.96 17.85
CA LYS A 230 -30.67 -15.19 16.53
C LYS A 230 -30.15 -16.47 15.86
N TYR A 231 -28.86 -16.76 15.97
CA TYR A 231 -28.19 -17.82 15.21
C TYR A 231 -27.52 -18.89 16.08
N GLY A 232 -27.04 -18.54 17.27
CA GLY A 232 -26.34 -19.45 18.18
C GLY A 232 -27.23 -20.55 18.74
N GLN A 233 -28.53 -20.30 18.90
CA GLN A 233 -29.51 -21.30 19.36
C GLN A 233 -29.82 -22.37 18.29
N ALA A 234 -29.76 -22.01 17.01
CA ALA A 234 -29.96 -22.96 15.90
C ALA A 234 -28.78 -23.95 15.79
N ALA A 235 -27.55 -23.49 16.01
CA ALA A 235 -26.35 -24.34 16.04
C ALA A 235 -26.34 -25.37 17.19
N MET A 236 -27.13 -25.13 18.24
CA MET A 236 -27.29 -26.02 19.41
C MET A 236 -28.44 -27.03 19.25
N GLY A 237 -29.01 -27.19 18.04
CA GLY A 237 -30.00 -28.20 17.71
C GLY A 237 -31.45 -27.86 18.09
N HIS A 238 -31.75 -26.62 18.50
CA HIS A 238 -33.09 -26.23 18.94
C HIS A 238 -33.99 -25.67 17.82
N ILE A 239 -33.44 -25.32 16.64
CA ILE A 239 -34.18 -24.72 15.52
C ILE A 239 -33.59 -25.29 14.21
N SER A 240 -34.44 -25.68 13.26
CA SER A 240 -34.02 -26.05 11.91
C SER A 240 -33.11 -24.96 11.33
N SER A 241 -31.84 -25.31 11.08
CA SER A 241 -30.83 -24.36 10.60
C SER A 241 -31.36 -23.57 9.40
N PRO A 242 -31.20 -22.22 9.37
CA PRO A 242 -31.29 -21.50 8.11
C PRO A 242 -30.34 -22.19 7.14
N SER A 243 -30.81 -22.52 5.94
CA SER A 243 -30.10 -23.31 4.92
C SER A 243 -28.84 -22.66 4.35
N GLN A 244 -28.22 -21.70 5.06
CA GLN A 244 -27.16 -20.81 4.57
C GLN A 244 -26.17 -20.38 5.67
N LEU A 245 -26.01 -21.14 6.77
CA LEU A 245 -24.97 -20.85 7.77
C LEU A 245 -23.76 -21.74 7.51
N VAL A 246 -22.59 -21.11 7.31
CA VAL A 246 -21.29 -21.79 7.20
C VAL A 246 -20.46 -21.43 8.42
N SER A 247 -19.83 -22.44 9.04
CA SER A 247 -18.91 -22.20 10.16
C SER A 247 -17.66 -21.49 9.66
N LEU A 248 -17.16 -20.49 10.41
CA LEU A 248 -15.91 -19.80 10.07
C LEU A 248 -14.70 -20.75 9.95
N GLY A 249 -14.73 -21.88 10.67
CA GLY A 249 -13.68 -22.91 10.57
C GLY A 249 -13.63 -23.57 9.20
N ASP A 250 -14.79 -23.71 8.54
CA ASP A 250 -14.94 -24.35 7.24
C ASP A 250 -14.58 -23.39 6.09
N THR A 251 -14.43 -22.09 6.37
CA THR A 251 -14.03 -21.07 5.39
C THR A 251 -12.53 -20.75 5.43
N ARG A 252 -11.73 -21.53 6.17
CA ARG A 252 -10.30 -21.24 6.36
C ARG A 252 -9.48 -21.69 5.15
N VAL A 253 -8.84 -20.73 4.49
CA VAL A 253 -7.87 -20.98 3.42
C VAL A 253 -6.49 -20.50 3.87
N GLU A 254 -5.47 -21.32 3.63
CA GLU A 254 -4.08 -21.00 3.95
C GLU A 254 -3.21 -21.05 2.71
N LYS A 255 -2.26 -20.11 2.62
CA LYS A 255 -1.29 -20.05 1.53
C LYS A 255 0.10 -19.82 2.10
N CYS A 256 0.99 -20.79 1.88
CA CYS A 256 2.41 -20.68 2.20
C CYS A 256 3.19 -20.49 0.91
N MET A 257 4.13 -19.54 0.88
CA MET A 257 4.97 -19.30 -0.28
C MET A 257 6.41 -19.00 0.13
N LEU A 258 7.34 -19.53 -0.65
CA LEU A 258 8.75 -19.18 -0.54
C LEU A 258 8.97 -17.79 -1.16
N MET A 259 9.68 -16.93 -0.43
CA MET A 259 9.99 -15.58 -0.89
C MET A 259 11.35 -15.56 -1.57
N PHE A 260 11.36 -15.27 -2.86
CA PHE A 260 12.58 -15.22 -3.66
C PHE A 260 13.11 -13.79 -3.78
N PRO A 261 14.42 -13.59 -4.08
CA PRO A 261 15.00 -12.25 -4.19
C PRO A 261 14.31 -11.29 -5.16
N GLN A 262 13.64 -11.83 -6.19
CA GLN A 262 12.88 -11.08 -7.19
C GLN A 262 11.64 -10.38 -6.60
N GLU A 263 11.17 -10.82 -5.43
CA GLU A 263 9.96 -10.33 -4.75
C GLU A 263 10.30 -9.30 -3.66
N ARG A 264 11.58 -8.91 -3.58
CA ARG A 264 12.07 -7.89 -2.66
C ARG A 264 12.01 -6.52 -3.29
N ASN A 265 11.75 -5.52 -2.46
CA ASN A 265 11.94 -4.12 -2.80
C ASN A 265 13.45 -3.79 -2.92
N VAL A 266 13.76 -2.56 -3.34
CA VAL A 266 15.13 -2.00 -3.44
C VAL A 266 15.96 -2.12 -2.15
N HIS A 267 15.33 -2.45 -1.02
CA HIS A 267 15.95 -2.61 0.30
C HIS A 267 16.00 -4.06 0.78
N GLN A 268 15.83 -5.03 -0.13
CA GLN A 268 15.86 -6.46 0.17
C GLN A 268 14.74 -6.91 1.14
N LYS A 269 13.67 -6.12 1.30
CA LYS A 269 12.49 -6.46 2.10
C LYS A 269 11.34 -6.87 1.21
N ILE A 270 10.48 -7.76 1.67
CA ILE A 270 9.28 -8.15 0.93
C ILE A 270 8.44 -6.90 0.64
N PHE A 271 8.01 -6.78 -0.60
CA PHE A 271 7.24 -5.65 -1.07
C PHE A 271 5.80 -5.68 -0.52
N GLY A 272 5.30 -4.56 0.00
CA GLY A 272 3.97 -4.49 0.63
C GLY A 272 2.85 -4.83 -0.35
N GLY A 273 2.96 -4.33 -1.58
CA GLY A 273 2.06 -4.62 -2.68
C GLY A 273 1.96 -6.10 -3.02
N TYR A 274 3.07 -6.82 -2.95
CA TYR A 274 3.09 -8.26 -3.19
C TYR A 274 2.27 -9.00 -2.12
N LEU A 275 2.51 -8.68 -0.84
CA LEU A 275 1.74 -9.27 0.27
C LEU A 275 0.24 -8.96 0.15
N MET A 276 -0.12 -7.75 -0.28
CA MET A 276 -1.52 -7.38 -0.51
C MET A 276 -2.16 -8.18 -1.63
N ARG A 277 -1.45 -8.38 -2.76
CA ARG A 277 -1.93 -9.25 -3.84
C ARG A 277 -2.22 -10.65 -3.31
N MET A 278 -1.28 -11.21 -2.56
CA MET A 278 -1.43 -12.57 -2.01
C MET A 278 -2.61 -12.68 -1.04
N ALA A 279 -2.77 -11.69 -0.17
CA ALA A 279 -3.88 -11.64 0.77
C ALA A 279 -5.24 -11.51 0.06
N TYR A 280 -5.32 -10.65 -0.96
CA TYR A 280 -6.53 -10.48 -1.76
C TYR A 280 -6.92 -11.78 -2.48
N GLU A 281 -5.96 -12.44 -3.12
CA GLU A 281 -6.19 -13.69 -3.84
C GLU A 281 -6.61 -14.83 -2.91
N ALA A 282 -5.98 -14.95 -1.74
CA ALA A 282 -6.39 -15.94 -0.74
C ALA A 282 -7.81 -15.68 -0.21
N GLY A 283 -8.15 -14.41 0.06
CA GLY A 283 -9.50 -14.04 0.48
C GLY A 283 -10.56 -14.31 -0.60
N PHE A 284 -10.23 -14.03 -1.86
CA PHE A 284 -11.11 -14.34 -2.99
C PHE A 284 -11.32 -15.85 -3.16
N SER A 285 -10.28 -16.67 -3.00
CA SER A 285 -10.40 -18.13 -3.02
C SER A 285 -11.32 -18.63 -1.91
N ALA A 286 -11.15 -18.15 -0.67
CA ALA A 286 -12.00 -18.53 0.46
C ALA A 286 -13.48 -18.21 0.22
N PHE A 287 -13.76 -17.02 -0.32
CA PHE A 287 -15.13 -16.61 -0.66
C PHE A 287 -15.75 -17.49 -1.77
N SER A 288 -14.97 -17.79 -2.81
CA SER A 288 -15.45 -18.57 -3.96
C SER A 288 -15.82 -20.00 -3.55
N GLU A 289 -15.05 -20.59 -2.64
CA GLU A 289 -15.34 -21.92 -2.08
C GLU A 289 -16.68 -21.93 -1.32
N THR A 290 -16.93 -20.92 -0.47
CA THR A 290 -18.21 -20.81 0.25
C THR A 290 -19.43 -20.51 -0.63
N SER A 291 -19.28 -19.80 -1.74
CA SER A 291 -20.40 -19.43 -2.62
C SER A 291 -20.90 -20.60 -3.49
N THR A 292 -20.20 -21.72 -3.46
CA THR A 292 -20.53 -22.93 -4.22
C THR A 292 -21.40 -23.91 -3.43
N TYR A 293 -21.62 -23.64 -2.12
CA TYR A 293 -22.46 -24.44 -1.22
C TYR A 293 -23.85 -23.85 -1.02
#